data_AF-A0AB39DHR5-F1
#
_entry.id   AF-A0AB39DHR5-F1
#
_cell.length_a   1.000
_cell.length_b   1.000
_cell.length_c   1.000
_cell.angle_alpha   90.00
_cell.angle_beta   90.00
_cell.angle_gamma   90.00
#
_symmetry.space_group_name_H-M   'P 1'
#
loop_
_entity.id
_entity.type
_entity.pdbx_description
1 polymer ?
#
loop_
_entity_poly.entity_id
_entity_poly.type
_entity_poly.pdbx_seq_one_letter_code
_entity_poly.pdbx_strand_id
1 'polypeptide(L)'
;MDFSPDCPLCTANPDTLLWRDDKLRIIRVDEPRYPGYLRIVWQRHKAEMTDIDPMDRLHLMRTVFQVERLQRTLLRPDKINLASLGNQVPHLHWHLIPRWRGDPCFPDAVWAPPRHDPARAAAWSHACEALAPHVERLHLALSTRGPAAEPPRA
;
A
#
# COMPACT_ATOMS: atom_id res chain seq x y z
N MET A 1 23.20 -8.23 -0.62
CA MET A 1 23.36 -7.83 0.80
C MET A 1 22.00 -7.87 1.45
N ASP A 2 21.87 -8.24 2.72
CA ASP A 2 20.54 -8.38 3.34
C ASP A 2 19.95 -7.07 3.86
N PHE A 3 20.78 -6.03 3.94
CA PHE A 3 20.44 -4.69 4.42
C PHE A 3 21.32 -3.67 3.70
N SER A 4 20.84 -2.43 3.55
CA SER A 4 21.60 -1.27 3.09
C SER A 4 21.25 -0.05 3.95
N PRO A 5 22.23 0.65 4.55
CA PRO A 5 21.96 1.85 5.36
C PRO A 5 21.41 3.01 4.53
N ASP A 6 21.76 3.08 3.23
CA ASP A 6 21.31 4.13 2.31
C ASP A 6 19.92 3.84 1.71
N CYS A 7 19.33 2.70 2.04
CA CYS A 7 18.03 2.32 1.53
C CYS A 7 16.90 2.79 2.46
N PRO A 8 16.00 3.68 2.01
CA PRO A 8 14.93 4.20 2.85
C PRO A 8 13.90 3.14 3.26
N LEU A 9 13.87 2.00 2.56
CA LEU A 9 13.04 0.86 2.97
C LEU A 9 13.74 0.03 4.04
N CYS A 10 15.05 -0.20 3.96
CA CYS A 10 15.81 -0.84 5.03
C CYS A 10 15.77 -0.04 6.34
N THR A 11 15.82 1.29 6.26
CA THR A 11 15.81 2.22 7.40
C THR A 11 14.45 2.86 7.67
N ALA A 12 13.37 2.26 7.14
CA ALA A 12 12.03 2.83 7.20
C ALA A 12 11.58 3.15 8.64
N ASN A 13 10.82 4.25 8.79
CA ASN A 13 10.28 4.68 10.08
C ASN A 13 9.41 3.57 10.71
N PRO A 14 9.73 3.08 11.92
CA PRO A 14 8.93 2.06 12.60
C PRO A 14 7.48 2.47 12.84
N ASP A 15 7.16 3.76 12.94
CA ASP A 15 5.78 4.25 13.16
C ASP A 15 4.86 3.99 11.95
N THR A 16 5.43 3.63 10.79
CA THR A 16 4.66 3.26 9.61
C THR A 16 4.30 1.78 9.57
N LEU A 17 4.86 0.96 10.46
CA LEU A 17 4.64 -0.48 10.49
C LEU A 17 3.21 -0.81 10.92
N LEU A 18 2.49 -1.53 10.06
CA LEU A 18 1.18 -2.10 10.39
C LEU A 18 1.29 -3.57 10.80
N TRP A 19 2.08 -4.36 10.07
CA TRP A 19 2.23 -5.79 10.31
C TRP A 19 3.53 -6.32 9.74
N ARG A 20 4.08 -7.41 10.29
CA ARG A 20 5.22 -8.14 9.72
C ARG A 20 5.20 -9.61 10.13
N ASP A 21 5.83 -10.44 9.31
CA ASP A 21 6.30 -11.77 9.68
C ASP A 21 7.85 -11.81 9.58
N ASP A 22 8.46 -12.97 9.34
CA ASP A 22 9.91 -13.13 9.19
C ASP A 22 10.45 -12.71 7.81
N LYS A 23 9.57 -12.46 6.84
CA LYS A 23 9.92 -12.36 5.42
C LYS A 23 9.57 -11.01 4.82
N LEU A 24 8.43 -10.44 5.19
CA LEU A 24 7.94 -9.17 4.68
C LEU A 24 7.26 -8.33 5.76
N ARG A 25 6.98 -7.08 5.44
CA ARG A 25 6.22 -6.16 6.28
C ARG A 25 5.23 -5.35 5.45
N ILE A 26 4.16 -4.91 6.09
CA ILE A 26 3.16 -4.00 5.56
C ILE A 26 3.35 -2.66 6.25
N ILE A 27 3.59 -1.61 5.46
CA ILE A 27 3.75 -0.25 5.97
C ILE A 27 2.72 0.69 5.35
N ARG A 28 2.28 1.70 6.10
CA ARG A 28 1.52 2.84 5.57
C ARG A 28 2.41 3.78 4.77
N VAL A 29 1.84 4.44 3.78
CA VAL A 29 2.49 5.53 3.04
C VAL A 29 1.82 6.84 3.44
N ASP A 30 2.61 7.80 3.92
CA ASP A 30 2.12 9.13 4.33
C ASP A 30 1.88 10.02 3.10
N GLU A 31 0.84 9.69 2.34
CA GLU A 31 0.39 10.45 1.17
C GLU A 31 -1.12 10.76 1.32
N PRO A 32 -1.48 11.94 1.85
CA PRO A 32 -2.86 12.30 2.19
C PRO A 32 -3.84 12.25 1.02
N ARG A 33 -3.34 12.37 -0.22
CA ARG A 33 -4.19 12.34 -1.43
C ARG A 33 -4.64 10.94 -1.82
N TYR A 34 -4.04 9.89 -1.25
CA TYR A 34 -4.34 8.50 -1.57
C TYR A 34 -4.62 7.70 -0.28
N PRO A 35 -5.83 7.84 0.30
CA PRO A 35 -6.19 7.19 1.56
C PRO A 35 -6.09 5.66 1.44
N GLY A 36 -5.47 5.04 2.44
CA GLY A 36 -5.24 3.59 2.48
C GLY A 36 -4.12 3.11 1.57
N TYR A 37 -3.23 4.00 1.09
CA TYR A 37 -2.03 3.61 0.35
C TYR A 37 -1.04 2.88 1.26
N LEU A 38 -0.79 1.61 0.92
CA LEU A 38 0.15 0.74 1.62
C LEU A 38 1.30 0.30 0.72
N ARG A 39 2.40 -0.11 1.36
CA ARG A 39 3.46 -0.90 0.72
C ARG A 39 3.61 -2.24 1.43
N ILE A 40 3.77 -3.30 0.65
CA ILE A 40 4.30 -4.58 1.11
C ILE A 40 5.79 -4.60 0.73
N VAL A 41 6.66 -4.72 1.72
CA VAL A 41 8.11 -4.61 1.54
C VAL A 41 8.78 -5.89 1.98
N TRP A 42 9.60 -6.47 1.11
CA TRP A 42 10.42 -7.62 1.48
C TRP A 42 11.43 -7.21 2.55
N GLN A 43 11.72 -8.05 3.55
CA GLN A 43 12.62 -7.65 4.63
C GLN A 43 14.08 -7.55 4.18
N ARG A 44 14.57 -8.60 3.51
CA ARG A 44 15.94 -8.59 2.97
C ARG A 44 16.03 -7.63 1.79
N HIS A 45 17.16 -6.93 1.66
CA HIS A 45 17.41 -6.03 0.54
C HIS A 45 17.63 -6.82 -0.76
N LYS A 46 16.55 -7.08 -1.49
CA LYS A 46 16.51 -7.73 -2.81
C LYS A 46 15.87 -6.79 -3.79
N ALA A 47 16.31 -6.73 -5.03
CA ALA A 47 15.75 -5.77 -5.98
C ALA A 47 14.48 -6.34 -6.62
N GLU A 48 14.56 -7.59 -7.09
CA GLU A 48 13.56 -8.17 -7.97
C GLU A 48 12.80 -9.33 -7.32
N MET A 49 11.57 -9.57 -7.78
CA MET A 49 10.80 -10.77 -7.42
C MET A 49 11.56 -12.05 -7.75
N THR A 50 12.41 -12.03 -8.78
CA THR A 50 13.23 -13.18 -9.18
C THR A 50 14.43 -13.44 -8.26
N ASP A 51 14.76 -12.51 -7.36
CA ASP A 51 15.87 -12.65 -6.42
C ASP A 51 15.52 -13.43 -5.14
N ILE A 52 14.24 -13.78 -4.98
CA ILE A 52 13.69 -14.54 -3.85
C ILE A 52 13.19 -15.92 -4.32
N ASP A 53 13.08 -16.84 -3.37
CA ASP A 53 12.66 -18.23 -3.62
C ASP A 53 11.23 -18.29 -4.22
N PRO A 54 10.92 -19.24 -5.12
CA PRO A 54 9.57 -19.38 -5.68
C PRO A 54 8.44 -19.46 -4.63
N MET A 55 8.66 -20.14 -3.49
CA MET A 55 7.67 -20.21 -2.42
C MET A 55 7.52 -18.87 -1.69
N ASP A 56 8.62 -18.13 -1.54
CA ASP A 56 8.60 -16.77 -0.98
C ASP A 56 7.83 -15.79 -1.91
N ARG A 57 7.93 -15.96 -3.24
CA ARG A 57 7.11 -15.19 -4.21
C ARG A 57 5.62 -15.45 -4.03
N LEU A 58 5.24 -16.72 -3.84
CA LEU A 58 3.85 -17.10 -3.60
C LEU A 58 3.32 -16.49 -2.30
N HIS A 59 4.12 -16.51 -1.23
CA HIS A 59 3.78 -15.89 0.04
C HIS A 59 3.57 -14.37 -0.09
N LEU A 60 4.51 -13.69 -0.78
CA LEU A 60 4.41 -12.27 -1.05
C LEU A 60 3.13 -11.94 -1.84
N MET A 61 2.88 -12.64 -2.95
CA MET A 61 1.70 -12.39 -3.78
C MET A 61 0.39 -12.72 -3.06
N ARG A 62 0.36 -13.77 -2.24
CA ARG A 62 -0.78 -14.07 -1.37
C ARG A 62 -1.07 -12.90 -0.43
N THR A 63 -0.04 -12.32 0.16
CA THR A 63 -0.16 -11.14 1.03
C THR A 63 -0.71 -9.94 0.26
N VAL A 64 -0.21 -9.70 -0.97
CA VAL A 64 -0.72 -8.63 -1.85
C VAL A 64 -2.23 -8.77 -2.08
N PHE A 65 -2.70 -9.95 -2.47
CA PHE A 65 -4.12 -10.16 -2.75
C PHE A 65 -5.00 -10.11 -1.51
N GLN A 66 -4.49 -10.55 -0.36
CA GLN A 66 -5.18 -10.45 0.91
C GLN A 66 -5.40 -8.98 1.33
N VAL A 67 -4.35 -8.16 1.23
CA VAL A 67 -4.45 -6.72 1.53
C VAL A 67 -5.33 -6.01 0.51
N GLU A 68 -5.22 -6.34 -0.78
CA GLU A 68 -6.13 -5.82 -1.83
C GLU A 68 -7.60 -6.09 -1.47
N ARG A 69 -7.93 -7.33 -1.10
CA ARG A 69 -9.30 -7.71 -0.73
C ARG A 69 -9.79 -6.93 0.48
N LEU A 70 -8.94 -6.73 1.48
CA LEU A 70 -9.28 -5.97 2.68
C LEU A 70 -9.51 -4.48 2.35
N GLN A 71 -8.63 -3.86 1.56
CA GLN A 71 -8.82 -2.50 1.04
C GLN A 71 -10.13 -2.36 0.27
N ARG A 72 -10.43 -3.31 -0.63
CA ARG A 72 -11.68 -3.30 -1.40
C ARG A 72 -12.92 -3.38 -0.52
N THR A 73 -12.87 -4.19 0.52
CA THR A 73 -14.03 -4.39 1.41
C THR A 73 -14.25 -3.18 2.33
N LEU A 74 -13.18 -2.64 2.92
CA LEU A 74 -13.30 -1.57 3.90
C LEU A 74 -13.41 -0.18 3.28
N LEU A 75 -12.74 0.06 2.15
CA LEU A 75 -12.64 1.39 1.54
C LEU A 75 -13.55 1.57 0.31
N ARG A 76 -14.03 0.47 -0.29
CA ARG A 76 -14.86 0.46 -1.50
C ARG A 76 -14.34 1.39 -2.62
N PRO A 77 -13.06 1.28 -3.02
CA PRO A 77 -12.52 2.06 -4.13
C PRO A 77 -13.10 1.62 -5.46
N ASP A 78 -13.07 2.50 -6.47
CA ASP A 78 -13.42 2.17 -7.85
C ASP A 78 -12.44 1.15 -8.45
N LYS A 79 -11.16 1.22 -8.06
CA LYS A 79 -10.11 0.31 -8.53
C LYS A 79 -8.96 0.23 -7.52
N ILE A 80 -8.23 -0.89 -7.49
CA ILE A 80 -6.91 -0.97 -6.86
C ILE A 80 -5.83 -0.92 -7.94
N ASN A 81 -4.79 -0.11 -7.75
CA ASN A 81 -3.54 -0.23 -8.49
C ASN A 81 -2.54 -1.03 -7.67
N LEU A 82 -1.98 -2.06 -8.31
CA LEU A 82 -0.89 -2.88 -7.78
C LEU A 82 0.32 -2.65 -8.68
N ALA A 83 1.45 -2.27 -8.10
CA ALA A 83 2.67 -2.06 -8.87
C ALA A 83 3.90 -2.45 -8.06
N SER A 84 4.83 -3.17 -8.69
CA SER A 84 6.20 -3.27 -8.21
C SER A 84 7.07 -2.48 -9.19
N LEU A 85 7.55 -1.35 -8.71
CA LEU A 85 8.54 -0.52 -9.40
C LEU A 85 9.86 -0.66 -8.60
N GLY A 86 10.75 0.32 -8.68
CA GLY A 86 12.01 0.26 -7.93
C GLY A 86 13.16 1.02 -8.54
N ASN A 87 12.94 1.74 -9.64
CA ASN A 87 14.00 2.43 -10.40
C ASN A 87 14.91 3.32 -9.52
N GLN A 88 14.35 3.99 -8.50
CA GLN A 88 15.12 4.80 -7.55
C GLN A 88 15.47 4.09 -6.24
N VAL A 89 14.67 3.09 -5.85
CA VAL A 89 14.84 2.32 -4.62
C VAL A 89 14.77 0.84 -4.99
N PRO A 90 15.90 0.20 -5.33
CA PRO A 90 15.96 -1.19 -5.80
C PRO A 90 15.87 -2.16 -4.62
N HIS A 91 14.80 -2.01 -3.82
CA HIS A 91 14.44 -2.89 -2.73
C HIS A 91 12.98 -3.31 -2.92
N LEU A 92 12.76 -4.57 -3.26
CA LEU A 92 11.52 -5.22 -3.57
C LEU A 92 10.38 -4.79 -2.65
N HIS A 93 9.44 -4.07 -3.26
CA HIS A 93 8.20 -3.67 -2.64
C HIS A 93 7.07 -3.63 -3.66
N TRP A 94 5.87 -3.77 -3.16
CA TRP A 94 4.62 -3.61 -3.91
C TRP A 94 3.86 -2.42 -3.34
N HIS A 95 3.38 -1.57 -4.24
CA HIS A 95 2.45 -0.49 -3.98
C HIS A 95 1.03 -1.03 -4.10
N LEU A 96 0.20 -0.77 -3.08
CA LEU A 96 -1.22 -1.12 -3.07
C LEU A 96 -2.02 0.16 -2.86
N ILE A 97 -2.64 0.64 -3.93
CA ILE A 97 -3.23 1.98 -3.97
C ILE A 97 -4.73 1.88 -4.30
N PRO A 98 -5.60 2.12 -3.32
CA PRO A 98 -7.02 2.38 -3.55
C PRO A 98 -7.21 3.64 -4.41
N ARG A 99 -8.00 3.54 -5.48
CA ARG A 99 -8.25 4.59 -6.47
C ARG A 99 -9.73 4.92 -6.57
N TRP A 100 -10.03 6.19 -6.76
CA TRP A 100 -11.38 6.69 -6.96
C TRP A 100 -11.43 7.62 -8.17
N ARG A 101 -12.57 7.69 -8.86
CA ARG A 101 -12.75 8.59 -10.01
C ARG A 101 -12.48 10.05 -9.68
N GLY A 102 -12.66 10.44 -8.41
CA GLY A 102 -12.39 11.79 -7.91
C GLY A 102 -10.92 12.08 -7.59
N ASP A 103 -10.06 11.07 -7.45
CA ASP A 103 -8.67 11.26 -6.98
C ASP A 103 -7.83 12.10 -7.97
N PRO A 104 -6.69 12.70 -7.57
CA PRO A 104 -6.03 13.73 -8.37
C PRO A 104 -5.51 13.27 -9.73
N CYS A 105 -5.20 11.98 -9.90
CA CYS A 105 -4.61 11.46 -11.12
C CYS A 105 -5.55 10.56 -11.93
N PHE A 106 -6.72 10.15 -11.43
CA PHE A 106 -7.61 9.24 -12.17
C PHE A 106 -8.02 9.81 -13.55
N PRO A 107 -7.97 9.01 -14.64
CA PRO A 107 -7.72 7.55 -14.71
C PRO A 107 -6.24 7.12 -14.82
N ASP A 108 -5.32 8.08 -14.79
CA ASP A 108 -3.88 7.85 -14.94
C ASP A 108 -3.24 7.27 -13.66
N ALA A 109 -1.99 6.83 -13.77
CA ALA A 109 -1.21 6.35 -12.62
C ALA A 109 -1.00 7.47 -11.59
N VAL A 110 -0.86 7.12 -10.31
CA VAL A 110 -0.66 8.11 -9.23
C VAL A 110 0.66 8.90 -9.34
N TRP A 111 1.60 8.39 -10.14
CA TRP A 111 2.87 9.05 -10.44
C TRP A 111 2.81 9.97 -11.67
N ALA A 112 1.67 10.03 -12.37
CA ALA A 112 1.46 11.00 -13.43
C ALA A 112 1.19 12.41 -12.84
N PRO A 113 1.41 13.49 -13.61
CA PRO A 113 1.02 14.83 -13.19
C PRO A 113 -0.47 14.88 -12.80
N PRO A 114 -0.82 15.49 -11.65
CA PRO A 114 -2.20 15.58 -11.22
C PRO A 114 -3.01 16.49 -12.15
N ARG A 115 -4.31 16.21 -12.24
CA ARG A 115 -5.25 17.05 -12.99
C ARG A 115 -5.50 18.34 -12.21
N HIS A 116 -5.34 19.49 -12.88
CA HIS A 116 -5.56 20.80 -12.29
C HIS A 116 -7.04 21.19 -12.38
N ASP A 117 -7.78 20.94 -11.31
CA ASP A 117 -9.16 21.39 -11.12
C ASP A 117 -9.39 21.68 -9.61
N PRO A 118 -9.50 22.96 -9.20
CA PRO A 118 -9.67 23.33 -7.80
C PRO A 118 -10.96 22.79 -7.16
N ALA A 119 -12.05 22.71 -7.91
CA ALA A 119 -13.33 22.22 -7.38
C ALA A 119 -13.24 20.71 -7.12
N ARG A 120 -12.62 19.95 -8.03
CA ARG A 120 -12.32 18.54 -7.82
C ARG A 120 -11.38 18.33 -6.64
N ALA A 121 -10.33 19.15 -6.50
CA ALA A 121 -9.39 19.05 -5.40
C ALA A 121 -10.07 19.27 -4.03
N ALA A 122 -10.93 20.28 -3.92
CA ALA A 122 -11.70 20.54 -2.70
C ALA A 122 -12.67 19.38 -2.36
N ALA A 123 -13.41 18.91 -3.36
CA ALA A 123 -14.31 17.76 -3.20
C ALA A 123 -13.56 16.49 -2.78
N TRP A 124 -12.37 16.25 -3.36
CA TRP A 124 -11.53 15.12 -3.01
C TRP A 124 -10.98 15.23 -1.58
N SER A 125 -10.56 16.41 -1.15
CA SER A 125 -10.12 16.63 0.24
C SER A 125 -11.20 16.22 1.24
N HIS A 126 -12.45 16.63 0.99
CA HIS A 126 -13.57 16.25 1.85
C HIS A 126 -13.87 14.74 1.80
N ALA A 127 -13.74 14.12 0.63
CA ALA A 127 -13.87 12.67 0.50
C ALA A 127 -12.77 11.92 1.28
N CYS A 128 -11.53 12.42 1.28
CA CYS A 128 -10.45 11.86 2.11
C CYS A 128 -10.77 11.92 3.60
N GLU A 129 -11.34 13.02 4.10
CA GLU A 129 -11.78 13.15 5.48
C GLU A 129 -12.85 12.10 5.83
N ALA A 130 -13.84 11.91 4.95
CA ALA A 130 -14.89 10.90 5.12
C ALA A 130 -14.34 9.45 5.09
N LEU A 131 -13.23 9.21 4.38
CA LEU A 131 -12.55 7.91 4.32
C LEU A 131 -11.67 7.64 5.55
N ALA A 132 -11.26 8.66 6.32
CA ALA A 132 -10.30 8.50 7.42
C ALA A 132 -10.71 7.41 8.45
N PRO A 133 -11.97 7.33 8.93
CA PRO A 133 -12.37 6.27 9.87
C PRO A 133 -12.31 4.86 9.24
N HIS A 134 -12.47 4.75 7.92
CA HIS A 134 -12.37 3.47 7.20
C HIS A 134 -10.90 3.05 7.05
N VAL A 135 -10.01 4.01 6.81
CA VAL A 135 -8.56 3.80 6.78
C VAL A 135 -8.04 3.38 8.15
N GLU A 136 -8.52 4.00 9.23
CA GLU A 136 -8.18 3.58 10.61
C GLU A 136 -8.60 2.13 10.89
N ARG A 137 -9.81 1.73 10.45
CA ARG A 137 -10.26 0.33 10.57
C ARG A 137 -9.41 -0.63 9.74
N LEU A 138 -8.95 -0.23 8.56
CA LEU A 138 -8.01 -1.01 7.75
C LEU A 138 -6.69 -1.20 8.49
N HIS A 139 -6.11 -0.12 9.02
CA HIS A 139 -4.86 -0.17 9.77
C HIS A 139 -5.00 -1.06 11.02
N LEU A 140 -6.09 -0.91 11.78
CA LEU A 140 -6.37 -1.73 12.95
C LEU A 140 -6.55 -3.22 12.59
N ALA A 141 -7.26 -3.52 11.51
CA ALA A 141 -7.44 -4.89 11.06
C ALA A 141 -6.09 -5.55 10.69
N LEU A 142 -5.23 -4.82 9.99
CA LEU A 142 -3.89 -5.30 9.63
C LEU A 142 -3.00 -5.48 10.87
N SER A 143 -3.02 -4.55 11.82
CA SER A 143 -2.15 -4.62 13.00
C SER A 143 -2.56 -5.68 14.02
N THR A 144 -3.86 -5.98 14.11
CA THR A 144 -4.38 -6.95 15.10
C THR A 144 -4.53 -8.36 14.55
N ARG A 145 -4.83 -8.51 13.25
CA ARG A 145 -5.18 -9.81 12.63
C ARG A 145 -4.32 -10.15 11.41
N GLY A 146 -3.47 -9.25 10.96
CA GLY A 146 -2.63 -9.43 9.79
C GLY A 146 -3.39 -9.39 8.46
N PRO A 147 -2.70 -9.70 7.34
CA PRO A 147 -3.28 -9.63 6.00
C PRO A 147 -4.42 -10.63 5.79
N ALA A 148 -4.37 -11.80 6.45
CA ALA A 148 -5.40 -12.83 6.35
C ALA A 148 -6.70 -12.51 7.11
N ALA A 149 -6.82 -11.31 7.71
CA ALA A 149 -8.02 -10.90 8.42
C ALA A 149 -9.27 -10.98 7.54
N GLU A 150 -10.29 -11.69 7.99
CA GLU A 150 -11.60 -11.63 7.36
C GLU A 150 -12.19 -10.22 7.55
N PRO A 151 -12.74 -9.60 6.49
CA PRO A 151 -13.48 -8.37 6.65
C PRO A 151 -14.72 -8.60 7.55
N PRO A 152 -15.14 -7.60 8.35
CA PRO A 152 -16.36 -7.72 9.13
C PRO A 152 -17.54 -8.06 8.20
N ARG A 153 -18.39 -8.99 8.64
CA ARG A 153 -19.62 -9.34 7.91
C ARG A 153 -20.51 -8.10 7.83
N ALA A 154 -21.00 -7.82 6.63
CA ALA A 154 -21.92 -6.72 6.34
C ALA A 154 -23.26 -6.91 7.06
#